data_AF-A0A453JR83-F1
#
_entry.id   AF-A0A453JR83-F1
#
_cell.length_a   1.000
_cell.length_b   1.000
_cell.length_c   1.000
_cell.angle_alpha   90.00
_cell.angle_beta   90.00
_cell.angle_gamma   90.00
#
_symmetry.space_group_name_H-M   'P 1'
#
loop_
_entity.id
_entity.type
_entity.pdbx_description
1 polymer ?
#
loop_
_entity_poly.entity_id
_entity_poly.type
_entity_poly.pdbx_seq_one_letter_code
_entity_poly.pdbx_strand_id
1 'polypeptide(L)'
;MIDSVTLGLLFGCLQIVNETIPALQKIKESGKARFIGITGLPLSIFTYVLDRVPPGSVDLVLSYCHYGINDTALVDLLPYLKSKGVGVISASPLAMGLLTDNGPPEWHPAPEELKVLL
;
A
#
# COMPACT_ATOMS: atom_id res chain seq x y z
N MET A 1 -12.50 9.67 -7.72
CA MET A 1 -12.27 9.49 -6.28
C MET A 1 -12.99 8.20 -5.91
N ILE A 2 -12.28 7.14 -5.56
CA ILE A 2 -12.92 5.89 -5.14
C ILE A 2 -13.40 6.13 -3.71
N ASP A 3 -14.67 5.86 -3.41
CA ASP A 3 -15.22 5.88 -2.05
C ASP A 3 -14.67 4.70 -1.22
N SER A 4 -13.35 4.72 -0.98
CA SER A 4 -12.57 3.69 -0.29
C SER A 4 -11.97 4.27 0.98
N VAL A 5 -12.05 3.51 2.09
CA VAL A 5 -11.29 3.84 3.30
C VAL A 5 -9.97 3.10 3.24
N THR A 6 -8.86 3.85 3.24
CA THR A 6 -7.51 3.29 3.18
C THR A 6 -6.79 3.56 4.49
N LEU A 7 -6.23 2.51 5.10
CA LEU A 7 -5.48 2.62 6.35
C LEU A 7 -3.97 2.66 6.10
N GLY A 8 -3.30 3.66 6.65
CA GLY A 8 -1.85 3.67 6.85
C GLY A 8 -1.46 2.72 7.98
N LEU A 9 -0.67 1.69 7.68
CA LEU A 9 -0.20 0.70 8.65
C LEU A 9 0.95 1.27 9.53
N LEU A 10 0.69 2.40 10.18
CA LEU A 10 1.54 3.02 11.23
C LEU A 10 1.24 2.45 12.63
N PHE A 11 0.22 1.58 12.73
CA PHE A 11 -0.25 0.96 13.97
C PHE A 11 0.28 -0.47 14.11
N GLY A 12 0.20 -1.03 15.33
CA GLY A 12 0.58 -2.42 15.57
C GLY A 12 -0.25 -3.39 14.74
N CYS A 13 0.40 -4.33 14.05
CA CYS A 13 -0.25 -5.24 13.10
C CYS A 13 -1.43 -6.03 13.69
N LEU A 14 -1.37 -6.37 14.98
CA LEU A 14 -2.47 -7.03 15.69
C LEU A 14 -3.71 -6.15 15.85
N GLN A 15 -3.52 -4.85 16.09
CA GLN A 15 -4.63 -3.91 16.21
C GLN A 15 -5.36 -3.76 14.87
N ILE A 16 -4.61 -3.72 13.77
CA ILE A 16 -5.18 -3.67 12.42
C ILE A 16 -6.07 -4.88 12.15
N VAL A 17 -5.57 -6.08 12.48
CA VAL A 17 -6.29 -7.35 12.27
C VAL A 17 -7.51 -7.47 13.17
N ASN A 18 -7.37 -7.18 14.47
CA ASN A 18 -8.39 -7.49 15.47
C ASN A 18 -9.41 -6.37 15.70
N GLU A 19 -9.05 -5.12 15.40
CA GLU A 19 -9.91 -3.97 15.67
C GLU A 19 -10.25 -3.21 14.39
N THR A 20 -9.23 -2.76 13.66
CA THR A 20 -9.44 -1.80 12.58
C THR A 20 -10.18 -2.41 11.40
N ILE A 21 -9.76 -3.57 10.90
CA ILE A 21 -10.45 -4.24 9.78
C ILE A 21 -11.89 -4.59 10.14
N PRO A 22 -12.20 -5.19 11.30
CA PRO A 22 -13.58 -5.39 11.75
C PRO A 22 -14.39 -4.09 11.85
N ALA A 23 -13.80 -2.99 12.32
CA ALA A 23 -14.48 -1.69 12.35
C ALA A 23 -14.78 -1.16 10.94
N LEU A 24 -13.84 -1.29 10.01
CA LEU A 24 -14.03 -0.90 8.61
C LEU A 24 -15.08 -1.75 7.90
N GLN A 25 -15.20 -3.04 8.22
CA GLN A 25 -16.26 -3.90 7.71
C GLN A 25 -17.64 -3.38 8.10
N LYS A 26 -17.85 -2.96 9.36
CA LYS A 26 -19.10 -2.34 9.81
C LYS A 26 -19.42 -1.05 9.04
N ILE A 27 -18.40 -0.25 8.70
CA ILE A 27 -18.57 0.96 7.89
C ILE A 27 -18.99 0.58 6.46
N LYS A 28 -18.37 -0.45 5.87
CA LYS A 28 -18.73 -0.98 4.54
C LYS A 28 -20.16 -1.52 4.52
N GLU A 29 -20.54 -2.31 5.53
CA GLU A 29 -21.91 -2.82 5.73
C GLU A 29 -22.95 -1.70 5.88
N SER A 30 -22.58 -0.60 6.54
CA SER A 30 -23.45 0.58 6.65
C SER A 30 -23.60 1.38 5.34
N GLY A 31 -22.95 0.96 4.26
CA GLY A 31 -23.00 1.62 2.95
C GLY A 31 -22.19 2.91 2.84
N LYS A 32 -21.43 3.28 3.88
CA LYS A 32 -20.62 4.52 3.91
C LYS A 32 -19.27 4.38 3.22
N ALA A 33 -18.81 3.16 3.01
CA ALA A 33 -17.60 2.84 2.26
C ALA A 33 -17.89 1.66 1.34
N ARG A 34 -17.25 1.62 0.18
CA ARG A 34 -17.44 0.53 -0.79
C ARG A 34 -16.32 -0.50 -0.73
N PHE A 35 -15.12 -0.08 -0.38
CA PHE A 35 -13.93 -0.93 -0.37
C PHE A 35 -13.02 -0.60 0.84
N ILE A 36 -12.30 -1.60 1.30
CA ILE A 36 -11.32 -1.55 2.38
C ILE A 36 -9.94 -1.75 1.76
N GLY A 37 -9.07 -0.77 1.95
CA GLY A 37 -7.67 -0.81 1.49
C GLY A 37 -6.67 -0.73 2.63
N ILE A 38 -5.53 -1.38 2.47
CA ILE A 38 -4.38 -1.20 3.38
C ILE A 38 -3.17 -0.65 2.62
N THR A 39 -2.46 0.28 3.24
CA THR A 39 -1.19 0.86 2.75
C THR A 39 -0.12 0.62 3.79
N GLY A 40 1.09 0.24 3.40
CA GLY A 40 2.15 0.09 4.38
C GLY A 40 3.50 -0.25 3.82
N LEU A 41 4.49 -0.02 4.67
CA LEU A 41 5.90 -0.34 4.47
C LEU A 41 6.40 -0.96 5.79
N PRO A 42 7.15 -2.07 5.76
CA PRO A 42 7.63 -2.82 4.59
C PRO A 42 6.54 -3.70 3.94
N LEU A 43 6.76 -4.17 2.69
CA LEU A 43 5.81 -5.01 1.93
C LEU A 43 5.32 -6.27 2.66
N SER A 44 6.13 -6.81 3.58
CA SER A 44 5.79 -7.99 4.39
C SER A 44 4.59 -7.76 5.30
N ILE A 45 4.19 -6.51 5.53
CA ILE A 45 2.96 -6.20 6.27
C ILE A 45 1.71 -6.73 5.56
N PHE A 46 1.72 -6.76 4.23
CA PHE A 46 0.56 -7.21 3.45
C PHE A 46 0.30 -8.70 3.69
N THR A 47 1.35 -9.53 3.62
CA THR A 47 1.21 -10.96 3.91
C THR A 47 0.80 -11.19 5.36
N TYR A 48 1.40 -10.44 6.30
CA TYR A 48 1.04 -10.52 7.71
C TYR A 48 -0.46 -10.34 7.96
N VAL A 49 -1.04 -9.27 7.40
CA VAL A 49 -2.45 -8.93 7.58
C VAL A 49 -3.36 -9.90 6.81
N LEU A 50 -3.08 -10.13 5.53
CA LEU A 50 -3.92 -10.96 4.64
C LEU A 50 -3.94 -12.45 4.99
N ASP A 51 -2.97 -12.93 5.78
CA ASP A 51 -2.97 -14.29 6.32
C ASP A 51 -3.73 -14.42 7.65
N ARG A 52 -4.10 -13.30 8.28
CA ARG A 52 -4.74 -13.27 9.60
C ARG A 52 -6.17 -12.77 9.60
N VAL A 53 -6.64 -12.23 8.48
CA VAL A 53 -8.04 -11.83 8.30
C VAL A 53 -8.77 -12.81 7.39
N PRO A 54 -10.10 -12.94 7.53
CA PRO A 54 -10.90 -13.73 6.61
C PRO A 54 -10.71 -13.29 5.14
N PRO A 55 -10.77 -14.22 4.16
CA PRO A 55 -10.77 -13.86 2.75
C PRO A 55 -11.87 -12.83 2.43
N GLY A 56 -11.53 -11.81 1.65
CA GLY A 56 -12.45 -10.72 1.30
C GLY A 56 -12.60 -9.61 2.35
N SER A 57 -11.88 -9.67 3.48
CA SER A 57 -11.84 -8.58 4.46
C SER A 57 -11.09 -7.34 3.98
N VAL A 58 -10.17 -7.49 3.03
CA VAL A 58 -9.41 -6.41 2.41
C VAL A 58 -9.56 -6.54 0.89
N ASP A 59 -9.95 -5.45 0.24
CA ASP A 59 -10.22 -5.42 -1.20
C ASP A 59 -8.98 -5.02 -2.02
N LEU A 60 -8.10 -4.18 -1.45
CA LEU A 60 -6.89 -3.71 -2.13
C LEU A 60 -5.72 -3.46 -1.19
N VAL A 61 -4.51 -3.55 -1.74
CA VAL A 61 -3.28 -3.00 -1.14
C VAL A 61 -2.77 -1.84 -1.99
N LEU A 62 -2.13 -0.88 -1.34
CA LEU A 62 -1.38 0.17 -2.01
C LEU A 62 0.06 0.15 -1.49
N SER A 63 0.97 -0.03 -2.43
CA SER A 63 2.41 -0.01 -2.20
C SER A 63 3.01 1.24 -2.82
N TYR A 64 4.01 1.81 -2.15
CA TYR A 64 4.61 3.09 -2.52
C TYR A 64 6.05 2.86 -2.98
N CYS A 65 6.43 3.35 -4.17
CA CYS A 65 7.78 3.30 -4.74
C CYS A 65 8.41 1.90 -5.00
N HIS A 66 7.70 0.78 -4.81
CA HIS A 66 8.23 -0.60 -4.99
C HIS A 66 7.90 -1.27 -6.34
N TYR A 67 7.38 -0.51 -7.30
CA TYR A 67 7.08 -1.00 -8.65
C TYR A 67 7.52 0.03 -9.69
N GLY A 68 8.84 0.16 -9.83
CA GLY A 68 9.51 1.07 -10.74
C GLY A 68 10.93 0.58 -11.07
N ILE A 69 11.66 1.36 -11.87
CA ILE A 69 13.04 0.99 -12.25
C ILE A 69 14.01 0.99 -11.07
N ASN A 70 13.73 1.81 -10.06
CA ASN A 70 14.53 1.91 -8.83
C ASN A 70 14.28 0.75 -7.87
N ASP A 71 13.12 0.09 -7.95
CA ASP A 71 12.70 -0.96 -7.02
C ASP A 71 11.57 -1.80 -7.64
N THR A 72 11.81 -3.09 -7.79
CA THR A 72 10.85 -4.06 -8.35
C THR A 72 10.31 -5.03 -7.31
N ALA A 73 10.52 -4.81 -6.00
CA ALA A 73 10.18 -5.76 -4.95
C ALA A 73 8.68 -6.11 -4.90
N LEU A 74 7.79 -5.22 -5.38
CA LEU A 74 6.35 -5.54 -5.46
C LEU A 74 6.07 -6.66 -6.46
N VAL A 75 6.88 -6.83 -7.51
CA VAL A 75 6.71 -7.85 -8.57
C VAL A 75 6.61 -9.25 -7.96
N ASP A 76 7.51 -9.57 -7.03
CA ASP A 76 7.58 -10.88 -6.37
C ASP A 76 6.34 -11.16 -5.52
N LEU A 77 5.67 -10.12 -5.04
CA LEU A 77 4.47 -10.22 -4.21
C LEU A 77 3.17 -10.30 -5.02
N LEU A 78 3.16 -9.88 -6.29
CA LEU A 78 1.96 -9.86 -7.14
C LEU A 78 1.25 -11.22 -7.25
N PRO A 79 1.94 -12.37 -7.42
CA PRO A 79 1.27 -13.68 -7.47
C PRO A 79 0.50 -14.00 -6.20
N TYR A 80 1.07 -13.68 -5.02
CA TYR A 80 0.41 -13.87 -3.73
C TYR A 80 -0.82 -12.97 -3.60
N LEU A 81 -0.71 -11.67 -3.90
CA LEU A 81 -1.83 -10.73 -3.82
C LEU A 81 -2.98 -11.13 -4.75
N LYS A 82 -2.64 -11.59 -5.96
CA LYS A 82 -3.60 -12.15 -6.91
C LYS A 82 -4.28 -13.40 -6.34
N SER A 83 -3.54 -14.30 -5.69
CA SER A 83 -4.12 -15.50 -5.05
C SER A 83 -5.10 -15.19 -3.92
N LYS A 84 -4.94 -14.03 -3.26
CA LYS A 84 -5.85 -13.54 -2.21
C LYS A 84 -7.07 -12.79 -2.76
N GLY A 85 -7.12 -12.55 -4.07
CA GLY A 85 -8.19 -11.78 -4.71
C GLY A 85 -8.12 -10.28 -4.41
N VAL A 86 -6.94 -9.76 -4.10
CA VAL A 86 -6.74 -8.38 -3.65
C VAL A 86 -6.20 -7.52 -4.81
N GLY A 87 -6.80 -6.35 -5.01
CA GLY A 87 -6.32 -5.36 -5.99
C GLY A 87 -5.01 -4.71 -5.55
N VAL A 88 -4.21 -4.22 -6.50
CA VAL A 88 -2.91 -3.60 -6.22
C VAL A 88 -2.86 -2.20 -6.83
N ILE A 89 -2.53 -1.21 -6.01
CA ILE A 89 -2.23 0.16 -6.46
C ILE A 89 -0.73 0.41 -6.25
N SER A 90 -0.02 0.74 -7.34
CA SER A 90 1.34 1.27 -7.28
C SER A 90 1.27 2.79 -7.16
N ALA A 91 1.62 3.31 -5.99
CA ALA A 91 1.73 4.74 -5.73
C ALA A 91 3.17 5.22 -5.95
N SER A 92 3.30 6.47 -6.42
CA SER A 92 4.57 7.08 -6.79
C SER A 92 5.43 6.23 -7.75
N PRO A 93 4.90 5.91 -8.95
CA PRO A 93 5.63 5.13 -9.95
C PRO A 93 6.91 5.83 -10.46
N LEU A 94 7.02 7.15 -10.26
CA LEU A 94 8.20 7.97 -10.59
C LEU A 94 9.05 8.29 -9.35
N ALA A 95 8.98 7.43 -8.33
CA ALA A 95 9.73 7.55 -7.08
C ALA A 95 9.67 8.97 -6.49
N MET A 96 8.44 9.48 -6.28
CA MET A 96 8.20 10.80 -5.68
C MET A 96 8.86 11.98 -6.41
N GLY A 97 9.04 11.88 -7.72
CA GLY A 97 9.68 12.91 -8.54
C GLY A 97 11.16 12.65 -8.82
N LEU A 98 11.77 11.66 -8.14
CA LEU A 98 13.17 11.29 -8.36
C LEU A 98 13.45 10.89 -9.82
N LEU A 99 12.47 10.30 -10.51
CA LEU A 99 12.58 9.87 -11.90
C LEU A 99 11.96 10.89 -12.86
N THR A 100 12.06 12.19 -12.57
CA THR A 100 11.52 13.26 -13.40
C THR A 100 12.54 14.37 -13.59
N ASP A 101 12.44 15.12 -14.69
CA ASP A 101 13.35 16.24 -15.01
C ASP A 101 13.28 17.39 -13.98
N ASN A 102 12.18 17.51 -13.24
CA ASN A 102 12.05 18.52 -12.18
C ASN A 102 12.75 18.12 -10.87
N GLY A 103 13.22 16.86 -10.80
CA GLY A 103 13.81 16.29 -9.61
C GLY A 103 12.83 16.04 -8.46
N PRO A 104 13.29 15.37 -7.40
CA PRO A 104 12.49 15.15 -6.20
C PRO A 104 12.46 16.41 -5.31
N PRO A 105 11.51 16.50 -4.36
CA PRO A 105 11.51 17.57 -3.35
C PRO A 105 12.73 17.47 -2.40
N GLU A 106 13.11 18.57 -1.74
CA GLU A 106 14.30 18.63 -0.87
C GLU A 106 14.30 17.55 0.23
N TRP A 107 13.13 17.26 0.81
CA TRP A 107 12.93 16.29 1.88
C TRP A 107 12.96 14.82 1.41
N HIS A 108 13.22 14.56 0.12
CA HIS A 108 13.22 13.21 -0.44
C HIS A 108 14.27 12.31 0.25
N PRO A 109 13.94 11.05 0.59
CA PRO A 109 14.80 10.19 1.40
C PRO A 109 15.99 9.58 0.63
N ALA A 110 16.02 9.70 -0.70
CA ALA A 110 17.16 9.22 -1.50
C ALA A 110 18.47 9.93 -1.10
N PRO A 111 19.62 9.25 -1.23
CA PRO A 111 20.93 9.89 -1.14
C PRO A 111 21.05 11.09 -2.09
N GLU A 112 21.82 12.09 -1.70
CA GLU A 112 21.94 13.35 -2.44
C GLU A 112 22.50 13.12 -3.86
N GLU A 113 23.40 12.14 -4.00
CA GLU A 113 23.98 11.74 -5.28
C GLU A 113 22.91 11.31 -6.28
N LEU A 114 21.80 10.73 -5.83
CA LEU A 114 20.68 10.32 -6.69
C LEU A 114 19.73 11.48 -7.00
N LYS A 115 19.69 12.54 -6.18
CA LYS A 115 18.82 13.69 -6.41
C LYS A 115 19.36 14.65 -7.46
N VAL A 116 20.67 14.64 -7.68
CA VAL A 116 21.38 15.54 -8.61
C VAL A 116 21.62 14.93 -10.00
N LEU A 117 21.17 13.69 -10.24
CA LEU A 117 21.54 12.88 -11.40
C LEU A 117 20.58 13.01 -12.62
N LEU A 118 19.66 13.97 -12.60
CA LEU A 118 18.81 14.36 -13.74
C LEU A 118 18.82 15.88 -13.88
#